data_AF-A0AAW9TIK0-F1
#
_entry.id   AF-A0AAW9TIK0-F1
#
_cell.length_a   1.000
_cell.length_b   1.000
_cell.length_c   1.000
_cell.angle_alpha   90.00
_cell.angle_beta   90.00
_cell.angle_gamma   90.00
#
_symmetry.space_group_name_H-M   'P 1'
#
loop_
_entity.id
_entity.type
_entity.pdbx_description
1 polymer ?
#
loop_
_entity_poly.entity_id
_entity_poly.type
_entity_poly.pdbx_seq_one_letter_code
_entity_poly.pdbx_strand_id
1 'polypeptide(L)'
;MSCITTLSSCFKDEPLNAECDIEQAFIPNNGNWEECFLKATDTLQNVMSTENEISFLVKKGTDLSHFAPKFQITPGATLSPANGSVQDFTNGQVTYTVTSEDGNWKRQYRVGFTFPPVVYEVMKYDFENYFLNENKPVHKYYVWSDKNDDGTLANNWATGNPGFYMSRKSAKPDQYPSVPVEEGYDGACVKLTTSDTDQFGAMAKMPIAAGNLFIGKFDVSQALKDAMKATQFGVPVSFKPTKFSGYYRYKRGDVFTNRQKKVVEGKKDYGTIYAVFYDNHDAEGNSIVLYGDNVQTSPQVVAIAKVPDIDDTPEWTHFDLDFVYKKEVDAQKLRNMGYSMAIVCSSSVEGASFMGAIGSTLWVDQFRIACEKE
;
A
#
# COMPACT_ATOMS: atom_id res chain seq x y z
N MET A 1 1.04 -47.87 -53.54
CA MET A 1 0.98 -46.40 -53.56
C MET A 1 0.81 -45.96 -52.11
N SER A 2 1.92 -45.71 -51.41
CA SER A 2 1.92 -45.38 -49.98
C SER A 2 1.95 -43.86 -49.86
N CYS A 3 0.86 -43.25 -49.40
CA CYS A 3 0.82 -41.81 -49.11
C CYS A 3 1.48 -41.58 -47.75
N ILE A 4 2.67 -40.98 -47.77
CA ILE A 4 3.31 -40.42 -46.59
C ILE A 4 2.64 -39.07 -46.32
N THR A 5 1.86 -38.98 -45.24
CA THR A 5 1.36 -37.72 -44.70
C THR A 5 2.48 -37.05 -43.91
N THR A 6 3.06 -35.99 -44.47
CA THR A 6 3.95 -35.08 -43.74
C THR A 6 3.10 -34.13 -42.89
N LEU A 7 3.17 -34.28 -41.57
CA LEU A 7 2.68 -33.27 -40.63
C LEU A 7 3.64 -32.08 -40.68
N SER A 8 3.27 -31.00 -41.35
CA SER A 8 3.93 -29.70 -41.15
C SER A 8 3.52 -29.15 -39.79
N SER A 9 4.48 -29.10 -38.87
CA SER A 9 4.40 -28.30 -37.66
C SER A 9 4.33 -26.82 -38.06
N CYS A 10 3.14 -26.21 -37.99
CA CYS A 10 3.02 -24.75 -38.00
C CYS A 10 3.59 -24.22 -36.67
N PHE A 11 4.87 -23.88 -36.64
CA PHE A 11 5.40 -22.96 -35.64
C PHE A 11 4.82 -21.58 -35.98
N LYS A 12 3.74 -21.22 -35.29
CA LYS A 12 3.28 -19.83 -35.27
C LYS A 12 4.24 -19.10 -34.35
N ASP A 13 4.92 -18.07 -34.85
CA ASP A 13 5.74 -17.20 -34.01
C ASP A 13 4.88 -16.70 -32.84
N GLU A 14 5.43 -16.78 -31.63
CA GLU A 14 4.75 -16.24 -30.46
C GLU A 14 4.49 -14.73 -30.71
N PRO A 15 3.28 -14.24 -30.39
CA PRO A 15 2.99 -12.82 -30.55
C PRO A 15 3.95 -12.00 -29.68
N LEU A 16 4.45 -10.90 -30.22
CA LEU A 16 5.28 -9.95 -29.48
C LEU A 16 4.57 -9.49 -28.22
N ASN A 17 5.33 -9.31 -27.14
CA ASN A 17 4.80 -8.97 -25.83
C ASN A 17 4.19 -7.56 -25.84
N ALA A 18 2.98 -7.43 -25.27
CA ALA A 18 2.26 -6.17 -25.11
C ALA A 18 2.53 -5.48 -23.77
N GLU A 19 3.19 -6.17 -22.83
CA GLU A 19 3.55 -5.62 -21.52
C GLU A 19 4.69 -4.59 -21.66
N CYS A 20 4.66 -3.56 -20.80
CA CYS A 20 5.59 -2.44 -20.84
C CYS A 20 5.83 -1.90 -19.42
N ASP A 21 6.23 -2.78 -18.51
CA ASP A 21 6.39 -2.46 -17.10
C ASP A 21 7.86 -2.35 -16.69
N ILE A 22 8.13 -1.46 -15.73
CA ILE A 22 9.32 -1.55 -14.88
C ILE A 22 8.96 -2.47 -13.72
N GLU A 23 9.75 -3.53 -13.53
CA GLU A 23 9.56 -4.54 -12.48
C GLU A 23 10.45 -4.29 -11.27
N GLN A 24 11.66 -3.79 -11.51
CA GLN A 24 12.60 -3.36 -10.48
C GLN A 24 13.35 -2.11 -10.92
N ALA A 25 13.65 -1.24 -9.96
CA ALA A 25 14.50 -0.07 -10.15
C ALA A 25 15.63 -0.10 -9.13
N PHE A 26 16.84 0.25 -9.54
CA PHE A 26 17.99 0.32 -8.64
C PHE A 26 19.01 1.38 -9.04
N ILE A 27 19.71 1.92 -8.05
CA ILE A 27 20.82 2.86 -8.23
C ILE A 27 22.14 2.10 -8.06
N PRO A 28 22.92 1.90 -9.13
CA PRO A 28 24.23 1.28 -9.03
C PRO A 28 25.16 2.17 -8.19
N ASN A 29 25.70 1.64 -7.09
CA ASN A 29 26.56 2.38 -6.18
C ASN A 29 27.96 1.78 -6.03
N ASN A 30 28.27 0.65 -6.69
CA ASN A 30 29.54 -0.07 -6.60
C ASN A 30 30.03 -0.31 -5.15
N GLY A 31 29.12 -0.40 -4.17
CA GLY A 31 29.45 -0.56 -2.75
C GLY A 31 29.47 0.75 -1.95
N ASN A 32 29.44 1.93 -2.59
CA ASN A 32 29.49 3.24 -1.93
C ASN A 32 28.09 3.81 -1.65
N TRP A 33 27.13 2.96 -1.30
CA TRP A 33 25.76 3.42 -1.02
C TRP A 33 25.74 4.43 0.14
N GLU A 34 26.67 4.32 1.10
CA GLU A 34 26.75 5.17 2.29
C GLU A 34 26.95 6.66 1.96
N GLU A 35 27.43 7.01 0.76
CA GLU A 35 27.58 8.41 0.35
C GLU A 35 26.21 9.09 0.17
N CYS A 36 25.23 8.36 -0.37
CA CYS A 36 23.93 8.92 -0.78
C CYS A 36 22.74 8.36 0.00
N PHE A 37 22.80 7.10 0.44
CA PHE A 37 21.68 6.37 1.01
C PHE A 37 21.82 6.17 2.52
N LEU A 38 20.69 6.02 3.22
CA LEU A 38 20.67 5.78 4.66
C LEU A 38 21.05 4.34 5.01
N LYS A 39 20.70 3.39 4.14
CA LYS A 39 21.04 1.97 4.24
C LYS A 39 21.22 1.34 2.85
N ALA A 40 21.98 0.25 2.77
CA ALA A 40 22.25 -0.46 1.53
C ALA A 40 20.97 -0.88 0.78
N THR A 41 19.92 -1.24 1.52
CA THR A 41 18.66 -1.72 0.94
C THR A 41 17.83 -0.62 0.28
N ASP A 42 18.12 0.67 0.52
CA ASP A 42 17.41 1.78 -0.13
C ASP A 42 17.77 1.92 -1.62
N THR A 43 18.79 1.21 -2.09
CA THR A 43 19.30 1.36 -3.46
C THR A 43 18.50 0.56 -4.47
N LEU A 44 17.58 -0.29 -4.04
CA LEU A 44 16.79 -1.17 -4.90
C LEU A 44 15.33 -1.19 -4.44
N GLN A 45 14.41 -1.13 -5.40
CA GLN A 45 12.98 -1.21 -5.15
C GLN A 45 12.33 -2.15 -6.17
N ASN A 46 11.47 -3.05 -5.68
CA ASN A 46 10.49 -3.72 -6.53
C ASN A 46 9.38 -2.72 -6.87
N VAL A 47 8.95 -2.71 -8.13
CA VAL A 47 7.94 -1.78 -8.63
C VAL A 47 6.65 -2.54 -8.87
N MET A 48 5.55 -2.12 -8.24
CA MET A 48 4.26 -2.80 -8.40
C MET A 48 3.64 -2.48 -9.76
N SER A 49 2.81 -3.40 -10.26
CA SER A 49 2.11 -3.21 -11.54
C SER A 49 1.14 -2.03 -11.55
N THR A 50 0.76 -1.50 -10.39
CA THR A 50 -0.09 -0.30 -10.23
C THR A 50 0.71 0.99 -10.02
N GLU A 51 2.03 0.91 -9.84
CA GLU A 51 2.90 2.05 -9.59
C GLU A 51 3.41 2.66 -10.88
N ASN A 52 3.47 3.99 -10.90
CA ASN A 52 4.05 4.80 -11.97
C ASN A 52 4.98 5.87 -11.41
N GLU A 53 5.17 5.94 -10.09
CA GLU A 53 6.14 6.80 -9.43
C GLU A 53 7.15 5.92 -8.70
N ILE A 54 8.43 6.19 -8.93
CA ILE A 54 9.54 5.46 -8.33
C ILE A 54 10.44 6.51 -7.67
N SER A 55 10.52 6.50 -6.35
CA SER A 55 11.30 7.50 -5.60
C SER A 55 12.31 6.84 -4.68
N PHE A 56 13.59 7.15 -4.86
CA PHE A 56 14.67 6.65 -4.01
C PHE A 56 14.92 7.59 -2.84
N LEU A 57 14.89 7.04 -1.63
CA LEU A 57 15.19 7.78 -0.41
C LEU A 57 16.70 7.98 -0.26
N VAL A 58 17.15 9.23 -0.20
CA VAL A 58 18.57 9.60 -0.04
C VAL A 58 18.77 10.56 1.12
N LYS A 59 19.99 10.62 1.65
CA LYS A 59 20.40 11.58 2.69
C LYS A 59 20.11 13.01 2.25
N LYS A 60 19.78 13.87 3.21
CA LYS A 60 19.66 15.32 2.96
C LYS A 60 21.01 15.86 2.47
N GLY A 61 20.98 16.67 1.42
CA GLY A 61 22.19 17.27 0.82
C GLY A 61 22.89 16.40 -0.22
N THR A 62 22.38 15.20 -0.53
CA THR A 62 22.87 14.39 -1.66
C THR A 62 22.79 15.19 -2.97
N ASP A 63 23.87 15.20 -3.74
CA ASP A 63 23.92 15.83 -5.05
C ASP A 63 23.09 15.03 -6.08
N LEU A 64 21.99 15.62 -6.53
CA LEU A 64 21.03 15.00 -7.44
C LEU A 64 21.35 15.19 -8.93
N SER A 65 22.46 15.85 -9.27
CA SER A 65 22.74 16.27 -10.64
C SER A 65 23.23 15.17 -11.60
N HIS A 66 23.67 14.02 -11.07
CA HIS A 66 24.32 12.97 -11.89
C HIS A 66 23.98 11.54 -11.43
N PHE A 67 22.70 11.17 -11.46
CA PHE A 67 22.30 9.78 -11.18
C PHE A 67 22.05 8.99 -12.46
N ALA A 68 22.42 7.71 -12.45
CA ALA A 68 22.18 6.78 -13.56
C ALA A 68 21.33 5.58 -13.10
N PRO A 69 20.01 5.75 -12.91
CA PRO A 69 19.13 4.66 -12.50
C PRO A 69 19.13 3.52 -13.51
N LYS A 70 19.09 2.28 -13.00
CA LYS A 70 18.90 1.07 -13.79
C LYS A 70 17.57 0.40 -13.48
N PHE A 71 17.03 -0.25 -14.49
CA PHE A 71 15.71 -0.86 -14.42
C PHE A 71 15.75 -2.29 -14.96
N GLN A 72 15.04 -3.19 -14.30
CA GLN A 72 14.54 -4.41 -14.91
C GLN A 72 13.17 -4.08 -15.50
N ILE A 73 13.01 -4.31 -16.80
CA ILE A 73 11.76 -4.07 -17.53
C ILE A 73 11.26 -5.38 -18.13
N THR A 74 9.97 -5.41 -18.49
CA THR A 74 9.37 -6.51 -19.24
C THR A 74 10.29 -6.97 -20.40
N PRO A 75 10.54 -8.29 -20.55
CA PRO A 75 11.33 -8.80 -21.68
C PRO A 75 10.79 -8.33 -23.04
N GLY A 76 11.70 -7.87 -23.90
CA GLY A 76 11.37 -7.34 -25.24
C GLY A 76 10.96 -5.86 -25.27
N ALA A 77 10.60 -5.27 -24.12
CA ALA A 77 10.28 -3.84 -24.05
C ALA A 77 11.52 -2.95 -24.21
N THR A 78 11.29 -1.68 -24.56
CA THR A 78 12.33 -0.65 -24.67
C THR A 78 12.06 0.51 -23.71
N LEU A 79 13.12 1.23 -23.31
CA LEU A 79 13.04 2.31 -22.33
C LEU A 79 13.67 3.61 -22.86
N SER A 80 12.99 4.73 -22.64
CA SER A 80 13.49 6.09 -22.93
C SER A 80 13.20 7.04 -21.76
N PRO A 81 14.19 7.76 -21.18
CA PRO A 81 15.62 7.73 -21.48
C PRO A 81 16.25 6.33 -21.36
N ALA A 82 17.41 6.14 -22.01
CA ALA A 82 18.07 4.84 -22.04
C ALA A 82 18.37 4.34 -20.62
N ASN A 83 18.19 3.03 -20.41
CA ASN A 83 18.43 2.38 -19.13
C ASN A 83 19.90 2.59 -18.69
N GLY A 84 20.12 3.13 -17.48
CA GLY A 84 21.46 3.48 -16.98
C GLY A 84 22.07 4.75 -17.58
N SER A 85 21.32 5.57 -18.32
CA SER A 85 21.78 6.90 -18.73
C SER A 85 21.81 7.87 -17.55
N VAL A 86 22.83 8.74 -17.51
CA VAL A 86 22.95 9.80 -16.50
C VAL A 86 21.84 10.83 -16.70
N GLN A 87 21.15 11.17 -15.63
CA GLN A 87 20.11 12.17 -15.56
C GLN A 87 20.37 13.15 -14.41
N ASP A 88 19.84 14.36 -14.56
CA ASP A 88 19.83 15.41 -13.55
C ASP A 88 18.44 15.48 -12.90
N PHE A 89 18.39 15.21 -11.59
CA PHE A 89 17.17 15.25 -10.77
C PHE A 89 17.09 16.50 -9.89
N THR A 90 17.97 17.49 -10.07
CA THR A 90 17.94 18.74 -9.29
C THR A 90 16.66 19.55 -9.50
N ASN A 91 16.00 19.38 -10.65
CA ASN A 91 14.73 20.02 -10.98
C ASN A 91 13.50 19.10 -10.74
N GLY A 92 13.67 18.00 -10.02
CA GLY A 92 12.61 17.05 -9.67
C GLY A 92 12.65 15.74 -10.45
N GLN A 93 11.49 15.10 -10.58
CA GLN A 93 11.37 13.77 -11.20
C GLN A 93 11.65 13.80 -12.71
N VAL A 94 12.28 12.74 -13.22
CA VAL A 94 12.51 12.49 -14.64
C VAL A 94 11.50 11.45 -15.14
N THR A 95 10.88 11.72 -16.29
CA THR A 95 9.90 10.81 -16.90
C THR A 95 10.59 9.78 -17.78
N TYR A 96 10.41 8.50 -17.46
CA TYR A 96 10.81 7.34 -18.25
C TYR A 96 9.59 6.74 -18.94
N THR A 97 9.71 6.38 -20.22
CA THR A 97 8.68 5.73 -21.02
C THR A 97 9.14 4.33 -21.38
N VAL A 98 8.42 3.32 -20.91
CA VAL A 98 8.56 1.94 -21.39
C VAL A 98 7.63 1.76 -22.58
N THR A 99 8.14 1.22 -23.68
CA THR A 99 7.36 0.85 -24.87
C THR A 99 7.40 -0.66 -25.02
N SER A 100 6.25 -1.31 -25.19
CA SER A 100 6.12 -2.76 -25.36
C SER A 100 6.91 -3.27 -26.56
N GLU A 101 7.20 -4.57 -26.57
CA GLU A 101 7.90 -5.22 -27.68
C GLU A 101 7.15 -5.06 -29.01
N ASP A 102 5.80 -5.13 -28.96
CA ASP A 102 4.94 -4.92 -30.12
C ASP A 102 4.81 -3.44 -30.55
N GLY A 103 5.35 -2.50 -29.77
CA GLY A 103 5.34 -1.05 -30.04
C GLY A 103 3.98 -0.35 -29.82
N ASN A 104 2.91 -1.10 -29.51
CA ASN A 104 1.55 -0.57 -29.44
C ASN A 104 1.20 0.03 -28.08
N TRP A 105 1.93 -0.35 -27.03
CA TRP A 105 1.66 0.05 -25.67
C TRP A 105 2.82 0.84 -25.08
N LYS A 106 2.46 1.86 -24.31
CA LYS A 106 3.42 2.71 -23.61
C LYS A 106 2.94 2.95 -22.19
N ARG A 107 3.91 2.95 -21.28
CA ARG A 107 3.71 3.32 -19.88
C ARG A 107 4.76 4.33 -19.46
N GLN A 108 4.32 5.37 -18.75
CA GLN A 108 5.21 6.39 -18.21
C GLN A 108 5.42 6.17 -16.72
N TYR A 109 6.67 6.32 -16.30
CA TYR A 109 7.12 6.28 -14.93
C TYR A 109 7.81 7.60 -14.58
N ARG A 110 7.46 8.20 -13.45
CA ARG A 110 8.17 9.35 -12.87
C ARG A 110 9.17 8.83 -11.87
N VAL A 111 10.45 8.92 -12.21
CA VAL A 111 11.55 8.46 -11.37
C VAL A 111 12.16 9.67 -10.68
N GLY A 112 12.44 9.58 -9.39
CA GLY A 112 13.07 10.68 -8.66
C GLY A 112 13.69 10.25 -7.34
N PHE A 113 13.99 11.26 -6.54
CA PHE A 113 14.60 11.11 -5.23
C PHE A 113 13.78 11.86 -4.19
N THR A 114 13.72 11.29 -3.00
CA THR A 114 13.09 11.90 -1.82
C THR A 114 14.09 11.95 -0.69
N PHE A 115 13.83 12.84 0.27
CA PHE A 115 14.62 12.96 1.48
C PHE A 115 13.83 12.45 2.67
N PRO A 116 14.49 12.13 3.80
CA PRO A 116 13.82 11.78 5.04
C PRO A 116 12.77 12.84 5.40
N PRO A 117 11.52 12.41 5.66
CA PRO A 117 10.45 13.34 5.95
C PRO A 117 10.76 14.14 7.22
N VAL A 118 10.19 15.34 7.32
CA VAL A 118 10.26 16.11 8.56
C VAL A 118 9.42 15.41 9.62
N VAL A 119 10.02 15.22 10.79
CA VAL A 119 9.36 14.62 11.94
C VAL A 119 8.78 15.73 12.81
N TYR A 120 7.47 15.66 13.01
CA TYR A 120 6.75 16.50 13.95
C TYR A 120 6.58 15.82 15.30
N GLU A 121 6.30 16.61 16.35
CA GLU A 121 5.92 16.07 17.67
C GLU A 121 4.59 15.30 17.58
N VAL A 122 3.74 15.69 16.63
CA VAL A 122 2.49 15.02 16.32
C VAL A 122 2.34 14.94 14.81
N MET A 123 2.33 13.72 14.28
CA MET A 123 1.92 13.45 12.91
C MET A 123 0.40 13.54 12.82
N LYS A 124 -0.13 14.22 11.81
CA LYS A 124 -1.57 14.46 11.63
C LYS A 124 -2.06 13.79 10.35
N TYR A 125 -3.21 13.14 10.46
CA TYR A 125 -3.89 12.45 9.38
C TYR A 125 -5.37 12.84 9.43
N ASP A 126 -5.71 13.86 8.64
CA ASP A 126 -7.03 14.50 8.66
C ASP A 126 -7.96 13.98 7.55
N PHE A 127 -7.43 13.18 6.61
CA PHE A 127 -8.19 12.54 5.52
C PHE A 127 -8.85 13.46 4.48
N GLU A 128 -8.56 14.76 4.52
CA GLU A 128 -9.06 15.76 3.57
C GLU A 128 -8.51 15.63 2.14
N ASN A 129 -7.32 15.06 1.99
CA ASN A 129 -6.66 14.93 0.70
C ASN A 129 -7.02 13.58 0.07
N TYR A 130 -8.18 13.54 -0.60
CA TYR A 130 -8.62 12.41 -1.40
C TYR A 130 -8.94 12.82 -2.84
N PHE A 131 -8.76 11.89 -3.76
CA PHE A 131 -9.00 12.09 -5.19
C PHE A 131 -9.33 10.76 -5.86
N LEU A 132 -9.85 10.82 -7.07
CA LEU A 132 -10.05 9.62 -7.88
C LEU A 132 -8.69 9.14 -8.40
N ASN A 133 -8.48 7.83 -8.39
CA ASN A 133 -7.21 7.24 -8.81
C ASN A 133 -6.86 7.61 -10.27
N GLU A 134 -5.63 8.07 -10.49
CA GLU A 134 -5.15 8.43 -11.84
C GLU A 134 -4.52 7.22 -12.57
N ASN A 135 -4.10 6.20 -11.83
CA ASN A 135 -3.52 4.98 -12.40
C ASN A 135 -4.59 4.07 -12.96
N LYS A 136 -4.27 3.29 -14.00
CA LYS A 136 -5.22 2.34 -14.58
C LYS A 136 -5.71 1.34 -13.51
N PRO A 137 -7.03 1.11 -13.38
CA PRO A 137 -8.12 1.69 -14.17
C PRO A 137 -8.48 3.12 -13.72
N VAL A 138 -8.31 4.12 -14.60
CA VAL A 138 -8.40 5.54 -14.26
C VAL A 138 -9.81 5.94 -13.79
N HIS A 139 -9.89 6.76 -12.75
CA HIS A 139 -11.10 7.35 -12.17
C HIS A 139 -12.18 6.36 -11.74
N LYS A 140 -11.78 5.24 -11.14
CA LYS A 140 -12.71 4.19 -10.68
C LYS A 140 -13.00 4.21 -9.20
N TYR A 141 -12.04 4.60 -8.37
CA TYR A 141 -12.18 4.59 -6.92
C TYR A 141 -11.38 5.72 -6.30
N TYR A 142 -11.73 6.05 -5.06
CA TYR A 142 -11.00 7.04 -4.28
C TYR A 142 -9.71 6.47 -3.71
N VAL A 143 -8.71 7.35 -3.63
CA VAL A 143 -7.42 7.17 -2.99
C VAL A 143 -7.15 8.36 -2.07
N TRP A 144 -6.31 8.14 -1.05
CA TRP A 144 -5.91 9.16 -0.08
C TRP A 144 -4.40 9.32 -0.10
N SER A 145 -3.93 10.53 0.17
CA SER A 145 -2.51 10.80 0.29
C SER A 145 -2.31 12.07 1.09
N ASP A 146 -1.49 12.02 2.14
CA ASP A 146 -1.10 13.24 2.84
C ASP A 146 -0.13 14.06 1.99
N LYS A 147 0.07 15.33 2.36
CA LYS A 147 1.05 16.20 1.69
C LYS A 147 2.32 16.30 2.52
N ASN A 148 3.46 16.19 1.86
CA ASN A 148 4.75 16.58 2.42
C ASN A 148 4.83 18.10 2.56
N ASP A 149 5.83 18.58 3.31
CA ASP A 149 6.05 20.02 3.55
C ASP A 149 6.25 20.85 2.27
N ASP A 150 6.78 20.21 1.22
CA ASP A 150 6.96 20.81 -0.11
C ASP A 150 5.69 20.79 -0.98
N GLY A 151 4.57 20.28 -0.45
CA GLY A 151 3.29 20.17 -1.11
C GLY A 151 3.12 18.93 -2.00
N THR A 152 4.16 18.10 -2.15
CA THR A 152 4.06 16.84 -2.90
C THR A 152 3.23 15.80 -2.13
N LEU A 153 2.68 14.83 -2.85
CA LEU A 153 1.92 13.73 -2.25
C LEU A 153 2.86 12.74 -1.56
N ALA A 154 2.54 12.34 -0.33
CA ALA A 154 3.29 11.37 0.45
C ALA A 154 3.06 9.91 -0.01
N ASN A 155 1.94 9.67 -0.72
CA ASN A 155 1.52 8.38 -1.28
C ASN A 155 1.52 7.26 -0.22
N ASN A 156 1.07 7.60 0.98
CA ASN A 156 1.22 6.78 2.18
C ASN A 156 0.02 5.88 2.47
N TRP A 157 -1.18 6.20 1.97
CA TRP A 157 -2.39 5.43 2.24
C TRP A 157 -2.75 4.47 1.10
N ALA A 158 -3.16 3.26 1.48
CA ALA A 158 -3.66 2.24 0.58
C ALA A 158 -4.98 1.65 1.09
N THR A 159 -5.74 1.06 0.17
CA THR A 159 -7.02 0.38 0.42
C THR A 159 -7.09 -0.88 -0.45
N GLY A 160 -8.09 -1.73 -0.20
CA GLY A 160 -8.45 -2.86 -1.03
C GLY A 160 -9.26 -2.50 -2.27
N ASN A 161 -9.52 -1.21 -2.54
CA ASN A 161 -10.31 -0.76 -3.68
C ASN A 161 -9.80 -1.28 -5.05
N PRO A 162 -8.48 -1.32 -5.32
CA PRO A 162 -7.97 -1.91 -6.57
C PRO A 162 -8.38 -3.38 -6.73
N GLY A 163 -8.37 -4.16 -5.64
CA GLY A 163 -8.84 -5.54 -5.62
C GLY A 163 -10.36 -5.65 -5.82
N PHE A 164 -11.14 -4.78 -5.16
CA PHE A 164 -12.59 -4.77 -5.31
C PHE A 164 -13.04 -4.48 -6.75
N TYR A 165 -12.34 -3.59 -7.46
CA TYR A 165 -12.58 -3.34 -8.89
C TYR A 165 -12.54 -4.64 -9.72
N MET A 166 -11.64 -5.57 -9.40
CA MET A 166 -11.55 -6.84 -10.13
C MET A 166 -12.83 -7.68 -9.99
N SER A 167 -13.47 -7.63 -8.81
CA SER A 167 -14.74 -8.32 -8.55
C SER A 167 -15.96 -7.60 -9.12
N ARG A 168 -15.94 -6.26 -9.15
CA ARG A 168 -17.13 -5.44 -9.39
C ARG A 168 -16.83 -4.24 -10.30
N LYS A 169 -16.39 -4.51 -11.54
CA LYS A 169 -15.92 -3.48 -12.51
C LYS A 169 -16.92 -2.36 -12.83
N SER A 170 -18.22 -2.62 -12.64
CA SER A 170 -19.31 -1.65 -12.87
C SER A 170 -19.61 -0.75 -11.67
N ALA A 171 -19.00 -1.01 -10.51
CA ALA A 171 -19.20 -0.20 -9.32
C ALA A 171 -18.82 1.26 -9.59
N LYS A 172 -19.66 2.18 -9.13
CA LYS A 172 -19.35 3.60 -9.08
C LYS A 172 -18.40 3.89 -7.91
N PRO A 173 -17.61 4.99 -7.94
CA PRO A 173 -16.63 5.30 -6.89
C PRO A 173 -17.20 5.30 -5.46
N ASP A 174 -18.45 5.72 -5.26
CA ASP A 174 -19.17 5.76 -3.99
C ASP A 174 -19.70 4.39 -3.50
N GLN A 175 -19.57 3.35 -4.32
CA GLN A 175 -19.98 1.98 -4.02
C GLN A 175 -18.82 1.07 -3.62
N TYR A 176 -17.60 1.61 -3.53
CA TYR A 176 -16.43 0.87 -3.10
C TYR A 176 -16.41 0.64 -1.59
N PRO A 177 -15.65 -0.35 -1.09
CA PRO A 177 -15.53 -0.61 0.34
C PRO A 177 -14.93 0.56 1.12
N SER A 178 -14.05 1.35 0.51
CA SER A 178 -13.42 2.51 1.15
C SER A 178 -13.72 3.78 0.36
N VAL A 179 -14.45 4.72 0.97
CA VAL A 179 -14.92 5.96 0.33
C VAL A 179 -14.80 7.16 1.26
N PRO A 180 -14.60 8.38 0.74
CA PRO A 180 -14.70 9.59 1.54
C PRO A 180 -16.17 9.93 1.81
N VAL A 181 -16.43 10.63 2.91
CA VAL A 181 -17.71 11.30 3.17
C VAL A 181 -17.44 12.70 3.69
N GLU A 182 -18.18 13.69 3.21
CA GLU A 182 -17.93 15.11 3.52
C GLU A 182 -18.36 15.50 4.95
N GLU A 183 -19.19 14.69 5.60
CA GLU A 183 -19.70 14.93 6.96
C GLU A 183 -18.96 14.04 7.97
N GLY A 184 -17.70 14.39 8.21
CA GLY A 184 -16.80 13.78 9.19
C GLY A 184 -17.05 14.24 10.64
N TYR A 185 -16.06 13.98 11.50
CA TYR A 185 -15.98 14.62 12.81
C TYR A 185 -15.53 16.07 12.66
N ASP A 186 -14.53 16.31 11.80
CA ASP A 186 -14.06 17.63 11.39
C ASP A 186 -13.65 17.57 9.91
N GLY A 187 -14.47 18.18 9.03
CA GLY A 187 -14.29 18.09 7.58
C GLY A 187 -14.70 16.73 7.01
N ALA A 188 -13.95 16.23 6.04
CA ALA A 188 -14.22 14.94 5.41
C ALA A 188 -13.57 13.78 6.17
N CYS A 189 -14.25 12.64 6.25
CA CYS A 189 -13.71 11.44 6.89
C CYS A 189 -13.70 10.22 5.97
N VAL A 190 -13.08 9.13 6.42
CA VAL A 190 -13.06 7.87 5.68
C VAL A 190 -14.16 6.95 6.17
N LYS A 191 -15.02 6.51 5.26
CA LYS A 191 -16.03 5.49 5.49
C LYS A 191 -15.58 4.16 4.89
N LEU A 192 -15.54 3.15 5.74
CA LEU A 192 -15.15 1.79 5.42
C LEU A 192 -16.36 0.88 5.58
N THR A 193 -16.82 0.22 4.52
CA THR A 193 -17.99 -0.68 4.55
C THR A 193 -17.64 -2.06 4.02
N THR A 194 -17.93 -3.09 4.80
CA THR A 194 -17.85 -4.48 4.37
C THR A 194 -18.90 -4.74 3.30
N SER A 195 -18.42 -5.07 2.10
CA SER A 195 -19.21 -5.11 0.88
C SER A 195 -19.26 -6.53 0.31
N ASP A 196 -20.36 -6.83 -0.39
CA ASP A 196 -20.46 -8.05 -1.22
C ASP A 196 -19.58 -7.91 -2.46
N THR A 197 -18.81 -8.95 -2.78
CA THR A 197 -17.97 -9.02 -3.99
C THR A 197 -18.70 -9.59 -5.21
N ASP A 198 -20.02 -9.76 -5.10
CA ASP A 198 -20.87 -10.40 -6.09
C ASP A 198 -20.41 -11.82 -6.47
N GLN A 199 -21.02 -12.34 -7.55
CA GLN A 199 -20.81 -13.70 -8.02
C GLN A 199 -19.35 -14.00 -8.37
N PHE A 200 -18.60 -13.03 -8.93
CA PHE A 200 -17.20 -13.25 -9.29
C PHE A 200 -16.33 -13.50 -8.06
N GLY A 201 -16.41 -12.63 -7.03
CA GLY A 201 -15.65 -12.84 -5.80
C GLY A 201 -16.07 -14.11 -5.07
N ALA A 202 -17.37 -14.45 -5.06
CA ALA A 202 -17.86 -15.70 -4.49
C ALA A 202 -17.25 -16.94 -5.18
N MET A 203 -17.18 -16.95 -6.52
CA MET A 203 -16.53 -18.03 -7.28
C MET A 203 -15.02 -18.12 -6.97
N ALA A 204 -14.36 -16.99 -6.72
CA ALA A 204 -12.97 -16.91 -6.29
C ALA A 204 -12.74 -17.23 -4.79
N LYS A 205 -13.79 -17.64 -4.04
CA LYS A 205 -13.76 -17.88 -2.58
C LYS A 205 -13.40 -16.64 -1.75
N MET A 206 -13.73 -15.46 -2.27
CA MET A 206 -13.55 -14.15 -1.65
C MET A 206 -14.92 -13.45 -1.59
N PRO A 207 -15.91 -13.95 -0.82
CA PRO A 207 -17.32 -13.53 -0.92
C PRO A 207 -17.65 -12.14 -0.38
N ILE A 208 -16.73 -11.54 0.38
CA ILE A 208 -16.87 -10.19 0.94
C ILE A 208 -15.54 -9.44 0.80
N ALA A 209 -15.61 -8.11 0.76
CA ALA A 209 -14.46 -7.22 0.86
C ALA A 209 -14.71 -6.25 2.02
N ALA A 210 -13.91 -6.36 3.08
CA ALA A 210 -13.95 -5.38 4.16
C ALA A 210 -13.46 -4.02 3.64
N GLY A 211 -14.14 -2.95 4.02
CA GLY A 211 -13.61 -1.61 3.86
C GLY A 211 -12.37 -1.48 4.73
N ASN A 212 -11.25 -1.06 4.14
CA ASN A 212 -10.01 -0.87 4.86
C ASN A 212 -9.26 0.38 4.39
N LEU A 213 -8.45 0.92 5.29
CA LEU A 213 -7.49 1.97 5.00
C LEU A 213 -6.25 1.68 5.84
N PHE A 214 -5.08 1.72 5.19
CA PHE A 214 -3.84 1.45 5.88
C PHE A 214 -2.66 2.22 5.31
N ILE A 215 -1.68 2.53 6.17
CA ILE A 215 -0.40 3.05 5.73
C ILE A 215 0.40 1.91 5.10
N GLY A 216 0.82 2.09 3.85
CA GLY A 216 1.56 1.10 3.07
C GLY A 216 1.11 1.02 1.61
N LYS A 217 1.14 -0.19 1.04
CA LYS A 217 0.87 -0.44 -0.38
C LYS A 217 -0.09 -1.60 -0.59
N PHE A 218 -0.86 -1.56 -1.67
CA PHE A 218 -1.72 -2.66 -2.09
C PHE A 218 -1.23 -3.29 -3.40
N ASP A 219 -0.72 -4.52 -3.32
CA ASP A 219 -0.29 -5.31 -4.47
C ASP A 219 -1.48 -6.08 -5.07
N VAL A 220 -2.08 -5.49 -6.11
CA VAL A 220 -3.21 -6.09 -6.82
C VAL A 220 -2.88 -7.45 -7.47
N SER A 221 -1.60 -7.72 -7.79
CA SER A 221 -1.19 -8.98 -8.40
C SER A 221 -1.34 -10.17 -7.46
N GLN A 222 -1.35 -9.91 -6.14
CA GLN A 222 -1.57 -10.90 -5.09
C GLN A 222 -3.05 -11.02 -4.72
N ALA A 223 -3.90 -10.06 -5.06
CA ALA A 223 -5.28 -9.99 -4.56
C ALA A 223 -6.10 -11.28 -4.78
N LEU A 224 -5.92 -11.94 -5.93
CA LEU A 224 -6.57 -13.23 -6.24
C LEU A 224 -5.72 -14.47 -5.93
N LYS A 225 -4.42 -14.30 -5.67
CA LYS A 225 -3.47 -15.42 -5.41
C LYS A 225 -3.33 -15.68 -3.92
N ASP A 226 -2.97 -14.63 -3.18
CA ASP A 226 -2.83 -14.60 -1.74
C ASP A 226 -3.24 -13.21 -1.23
N ALA A 227 -4.52 -13.07 -0.90
CA ALA A 227 -5.10 -11.79 -0.48
C ALA A 227 -4.42 -11.22 0.78
N MET A 228 -3.84 -12.04 1.65
CA MET A 228 -3.11 -11.56 2.82
C MET A 228 -1.78 -10.91 2.44
N LYS A 229 -1.16 -11.35 1.34
CA LYS A 229 0.06 -10.74 0.78
C LYS A 229 -0.21 -9.51 -0.07
N ALA A 230 -1.46 -9.26 -0.46
CA ALA A 230 -1.83 -8.06 -1.21
C ALA A 230 -1.72 -6.79 -0.36
N THR A 231 -1.94 -6.85 0.95
CA THR A 231 -1.77 -5.69 1.84
C THR A 231 -0.37 -5.67 2.41
N GLN A 232 0.45 -4.72 1.97
CA GLN A 232 1.79 -4.47 2.49
C GLN A 232 1.74 -3.30 3.46
N PHE A 233 2.03 -3.54 4.73
CA PHE A 233 1.85 -2.57 5.79
C PHE A 233 3.14 -1.86 6.16
N GLY A 234 3.05 -0.54 6.21
CA GLY A 234 4.02 0.34 6.82
C GLY A 234 4.83 1.15 5.82
N VAL A 235 5.26 2.32 6.29
CA VAL A 235 6.28 3.15 5.63
C VAL A 235 7.44 3.39 6.61
N PRO A 236 8.69 3.51 6.13
CA PRO A 236 9.83 3.80 7.00
C PRO A 236 9.66 5.13 7.76
N VAL A 237 10.07 5.15 9.02
CA VAL A 237 10.01 6.33 9.89
C VAL A 237 11.32 6.50 10.68
N SER A 238 11.60 7.74 11.08
CA SER A 238 12.76 8.10 11.91
C SER A 238 12.35 8.68 13.27
N PHE A 239 11.19 8.30 13.77
CA PHE A 239 10.66 8.76 15.06
C PHE A 239 10.10 7.61 15.87
N LYS A 240 10.10 7.79 17.19
CA LYS A 240 9.57 6.81 18.13
C LYS A 240 8.13 7.18 18.50
N PRO A 241 7.09 6.42 18.09
CA PRO A 241 5.71 6.77 18.36
C PRO A 241 5.32 6.48 19.82
N THR A 242 4.72 7.43 20.51
CA THR A 242 4.32 7.30 21.92
C THR A 242 2.84 7.06 22.08
N LYS A 243 2.00 7.77 21.32
CA LYS A 243 0.54 7.66 21.39
C LYS A 243 -0.11 7.60 20.02
N PHE A 244 -1.24 6.91 19.96
CA PHE A 244 -2.15 6.91 18.82
C PHE A 244 -3.54 7.35 19.28
N SER A 245 -4.04 8.45 18.71
CA SER A 245 -5.39 8.96 19.00
C SER A 245 -6.16 9.31 17.73
N GLY A 246 -7.47 9.52 17.88
CA GLY A 246 -8.37 9.90 16.79
C GLY A 246 -9.83 9.67 17.14
N TYR A 247 -10.69 9.71 16.12
CA TYR A 247 -12.13 9.55 16.28
C TYR A 247 -12.64 8.41 15.41
N TYR A 248 -13.66 7.70 15.90
CA TYR A 248 -14.39 6.70 15.13
C TYR A 248 -15.87 6.67 15.48
N ARG A 249 -16.67 6.09 14.58
CA ARG A 249 -17.99 5.55 14.86
C ARG A 249 -18.14 4.23 14.13
N TYR A 250 -18.99 3.35 14.63
CA TYR A 250 -19.17 2.01 14.07
C TYR A 250 -20.62 1.58 14.08
N LYS A 251 -21.05 0.96 12.98
CA LYS A 251 -22.34 0.29 12.87
C LYS A 251 -22.12 -1.09 12.29
N ARG A 252 -22.49 -2.13 13.02
CA ARG A 252 -22.38 -3.51 12.59
C ARG A 252 -23.35 -3.85 11.46
N GLY A 253 -22.94 -4.74 10.57
CA GLY A 253 -23.86 -5.43 9.67
C GLY A 253 -24.67 -6.49 10.41
N ASP A 254 -25.86 -6.80 9.89
CA ASP A 254 -26.83 -7.64 10.61
C ASP A 254 -26.42 -9.12 10.68
N VAL A 255 -25.82 -9.65 9.61
CA VAL A 255 -25.59 -11.08 9.44
C VAL A 255 -24.11 -11.39 9.24
N PHE A 256 -23.48 -11.99 10.25
CA PHE A 256 -22.12 -12.49 10.14
C PHE A 256 -22.08 -13.76 9.29
N THR A 257 -21.18 -13.78 8.29
CA THR A 257 -20.95 -14.96 7.45
C THR A 257 -19.49 -15.40 7.48
N ASN A 258 -19.25 -16.69 7.28
CA ASN A 258 -17.92 -17.23 7.07
C ASN A 258 -17.48 -17.14 5.59
N ARG A 259 -16.27 -17.63 5.29
CA ARG A 259 -15.70 -17.65 3.92
C ARG A 259 -16.56 -18.41 2.89
N GLN A 260 -17.46 -19.29 3.31
CA GLN A 260 -18.40 -19.98 2.41
C GLN A 260 -19.74 -19.25 2.27
N LYS A 261 -19.83 -18.00 2.75
CA LYS A 261 -21.06 -17.20 2.79
C LYS A 261 -22.19 -17.83 3.62
N LYS A 262 -21.83 -18.74 4.56
CA LYS A 262 -22.78 -19.33 5.50
C LYS A 262 -22.86 -18.49 6.75
N VAL A 263 -24.08 -18.28 7.23
CA VAL A 263 -24.36 -17.61 8.51
C VAL A 263 -23.66 -18.35 9.64
N VAL A 264 -23.01 -17.60 10.54
CA VAL A 264 -22.42 -18.14 11.77
C VAL A 264 -23.28 -17.65 12.93
N GLU A 265 -24.19 -18.50 13.39
CA GLU A 265 -25.15 -18.16 14.44
C GLU A 265 -24.47 -17.66 15.71
N GLY A 266 -25.00 -16.57 16.27
CA GLY A 266 -24.50 -15.93 17.49
C GLY A 266 -23.17 -15.18 17.34
N LYS A 267 -22.51 -15.25 16.17
CA LYS A 267 -21.28 -14.50 15.92
C LYS A 267 -21.59 -13.08 15.45
N LYS A 268 -20.82 -12.14 15.98
CA LYS A 268 -20.93 -10.71 15.79
C LYS A 268 -19.71 -10.20 15.03
N ASP A 269 -19.92 -9.21 14.17
CA ASP A 269 -18.82 -8.50 13.50
C ASP A 269 -18.37 -7.30 14.35
N TYR A 270 -17.11 -6.90 14.19
CA TYR A 270 -16.51 -5.79 14.92
C TYR A 270 -15.58 -5.00 14.01
N GLY A 271 -15.47 -3.70 14.26
CA GLY A 271 -14.44 -2.86 13.64
C GLY A 271 -13.06 -3.16 14.21
N THR A 272 -12.02 -2.67 13.56
CA THR A 272 -10.67 -2.68 14.14
C THR A 272 -9.91 -1.43 13.71
N ILE A 273 -9.17 -0.84 14.65
CA ILE A 273 -8.25 0.28 14.44
C ILE A 273 -7.00 -0.02 15.26
N TYR A 274 -5.84 0.00 14.62
CA TYR A 274 -4.56 -0.20 15.30
C TYR A 274 -3.41 0.45 14.54
N ALA A 275 -2.34 0.73 15.27
CA ALA A 275 -1.06 1.16 14.73
C ALA A 275 0.05 0.21 15.20
N VAL A 276 0.97 -0.11 14.29
CA VAL A 276 2.11 -1.00 14.52
C VAL A 276 3.39 -0.27 14.17
N PHE A 277 4.33 -0.28 15.10
CA PHE A 277 5.71 0.14 14.89
C PHE A 277 6.58 -1.12 14.89
N TYR A 278 7.35 -1.34 13.82
CA TYR A 278 8.09 -2.59 13.63
C TYR A 278 9.48 -2.36 13.02
N ASP A 279 10.38 -3.28 13.32
CA ASP A 279 11.70 -3.35 12.71
C ASP A 279 11.57 -3.78 11.25
N ASN A 280 11.96 -2.92 10.31
CA ASN A 280 11.79 -3.20 8.89
C ASN A 280 12.92 -4.06 8.30
N HIS A 281 13.65 -4.78 9.14
CA HIS A 281 14.60 -5.81 8.74
C HIS A 281 14.40 -7.14 9.48
N ASP A 282 14.75 -8.23 8.81
CA ASP A 282 14.88 -9.55 9.43
C ASP A 282 16.20 -9.66 10.23
N ALA A 283 16.47 -10.86 10.78
CA ALA A 283 17.66 -11.11 11.58
C ALA A 283 18.96 -11.09 10.74
N GLU A 284 18.82 -11.32 9.44
CA GLU A 284 19.88 -11.31 8.44
C GLU A 284 20.16 -9.90 7.88
N GLY A 285 19.33 -8.91 8.24
CA GLY A 285 19.47 -7.53 7.80
C GLY A 285 18.85 -7.26 6.43
N ASN A 286 18.04 -8.16 5.89
CA ASN A 286 17.26 -7.90 4.67
C ASN A 286 16.04 -7.05 5.00
N SER A 287 15.64 -6.16 4.09
CA SER A 287 14.43 -5.37 4.27
C SER A 287 13.18 -6.24 4.15
N ILE A 288 12.22 -5.98 5.05
CA ILE A 288 10.94 -6.68 5.11
C ILE A 288 9.77 -5.70 5.21
N VAL A 289 8.60 -6.19 4.80
CA VAL A 289 7.31 -5.55 5.05
C VAL A 289 6.39 -6.52 5.77
N LEU A 290 5.44 -6.01 6.56
CA LEU A 290 4.43 -6.84 7.19
C LEU A 290 3.19 -6.95 6.30
N TYR A 291 2.42 -8.01 6.49
CA TYR A 291 1.31 -8.41 5.66
C TYR A 291 0.06 -8.74 6.50
N GLY A 292 -1.07 -9.00 5.82
CA GLY A 292 -2.37 -9.31 6.44
C GLY A 292 -2.31 -10.43 7.49
N ASP A 293 -1.42 -11.40 7.29
CA ASP A 293 -1.26 -12.58 8.12
C ASP A 293 -0.37 -12.37 9.36
N ASN A 294 0.50 -11.35 9.37
CA ASN A 294 1.54 -11.22 10.40
C ASN A 294 1.68 -9.82 11.05
N VAL A 295 0.95 -8.79 10.61
CA VAL A 295 1.18 -7.40 11.05
C VAL A 295 1.08 -7.17 12.57
N GLN A 296 0.25 -7.95 13.29
CA GLN A 296 0.12 -7.85 14.75
C GLN A 296 0.98 -8.87 15.53
N THR A 297 1.47 -9.92 14.86
CA THR A 297 2.05 -11.11 15.49
C THR A 297 3.50 -11.37 15.12
N SER A 298 4.00 -10.70 14.08
CA SER A 298 5.37 -10.84 13.59
C SER A 298 6.38 -10.59 14.72
N PRO A 299 7.48 -11.36 14.78
CA PRO A 299 8.54 -11.09 15.74
C PRO A 299 9.18 -9.73 15.50
N GLN A 300 9.01 -9.09 14.34
CA GLN A 300 9.51 -7.74 14.04
C GLN A 300 8.70 -6.63 14.72
N VAL A 301 7.51 -6.91 15.24
CA VAL A 301 6.69 -5.92 15.96
C VAL A 301 7.44 -5.43 17.20
N VAL A 302 7.70 -4.12 17.24
CA VAL A 302 8.37 -3.43 18.35
C VAL A 302 7.32 -2.84 19.30
N ALA A 303 6.29 -2.20 18.76
CA ALA A 303 5.19 -1.65 19.56
C ALA A 303 3.84 -1.71 18.83
N ILE A 304 2.76 -1.74 19.59
CA ILE A 304 1.39 -1.73 19.08
C ILE A 304 0.48 -0.84 19.94
N ALA A 305 -0.36 -0.05 19.29
CA ALA A 305 -1.51 0.62 19.89
C ALA A 305 -2.76 0.12 19.18
N LYS A 306 -3.74 -0.42 19.90
CA LYS A 306 -4.95 -1.03 19.32
C LYS A 306 -6.18 -0.62 20.11
N VAL A 307 -7.19 -0.11 19.41
CA VAL A 307 -8.48 0.20 20.01
C VAL A 307 -9.12 -1.12 20.46
N PRO A 308 -9.53 -1.26 21.74
CA PRO A 308 -10.26 -2.42 22.20
C PRO A 308 -11.57 -2.62 21.43
N ASP A 309 -12.07 -3.86 21.40
CA ASP A 309 -13.23 -4.34 20.63
C ASP A 309 -14.24 -3.24 20.20
N ILE A 310 -14.19 -2.88 18.91
CA ILE A 310 -15.05 -1.85 18.33
C ILE A 310 -16.42 -2.47 17.99
N ASP A 311 -17.33 -2.36 18.94
CA ASP A 311 -18.76 -2.70 18.81
C ASP A 311 -19.56 -1.47 18.31
N ASP A 312 -20.88 -1.60 18.15
CA ASP A 312 -21.82 -0.56 17.75
C ASP A 312 -21.62 0.71 18.59
N THR A 313 -21.13 1.74 17.91
CA THR A 313 -20.70 3.02 18.47
C THR A 313 -21.30 4.12 17.58
N PRO A 314 -22.57 4.52 17.81
CA PRO A 314 -23.30 5.39 16.88
C PRO A 314 -22.76 6.82 16.83
N GLU A 315 -22.22 7.31 17.94
CA GLU A 315 -21.66 8.65 18.09
C GLU A 315 -20.14 8.65 17.85
N TRP A 316 -19.62 9.79 17.35
CA TRP A 316 -18.18 9.99 17.24
C TRP A 316 -17.50 9.84 18.60
N THR A 317 -16.62 8.85 18.69
CA THR A 317 -15.95 8.44 19.92
C THR A 317 -14.45 8.64 19.77
N HIS A 318 -13.87 9.39 20.70
CA HIS A 318 -12.43 9.61 20.76
C HIS A 318 -11.72 8.40 21.38
N PHE A 319 -10.58 8.02 20.82
CA PHE A 319 -9.61 7.12 21.45
C PHE A 319 -8.27 7.83 21.61
N ASP A 320 -7.54 7.51 22.68
CA ASP A 320 -6.15 7.93 22.94
C ASP A 320 -5.44 6.78 23.64
N LEU A 321 -4.47 6.18 22.94
CA LEU A 321 -3.83 4.93 23.33
C LEU A 321 -2.32 5.11 23.37
N ASP A 322 -1.70 4.66 24.46
CA ASP A 322 -0.24 4.51 24.50
C ASP A 322 0.20 3.35 23.60
N PHE A 323 1.35 3.50 22.94
CA PHE A 323 2.02 2.40 22.28
C PHE A 323 2.60 1.43 23.32
N VAL A 324 2.20 0.16 23.24
CA VAL A 324 2.74 -0.90 24.10
C VAL A 324 4.00 -1.46 23.45
N TYR A 325 5.16 -1.05 23.97
CA TYR A 325 6.47 -1.52 23.52
C TYR A 325 6.77 -2.94 24.04
N LYS A 326 7.21 -3.80 23.13
CA LYS A 326 7.65 -5.18 23.37
C LYS A 326 9.19 -5.32 23.27
N LYS A 327 9.85 -4.33 22.68
CA LYS A 327 11.29 -4.30 22.43
C LYS A 327 11.83 -2.88 22.59
N GLU A 328 13.11 -2.80 22.91
CA GLU A 328 13.86 -1.54 22.87
C GLU A 328 14.04 -1.05 21.42
N VAL A 329 14.16 0.27 21.28
CA VAL A 329 14.39 0.94 19.99
C VAL A 329 15.86 1.32 19.89
N ASP A 330 16.53 0.88 18.82
CA ASP A 330 17.89 1.30 18.53
C ASP A 330 17.87 2.68 17.87
N ALA A 331 18.43 3.67 18.57
CA ALA A 331 18.44 5.08 18.16
C ALA A 331 19.14 5.31 16.80
N GLN A 332 20.24 4.61 16.54
CA GLN A 332 20.97 4.77 15.28
C GLN A 332 20.21 4.14 14.11
N LYS A 333 19.62 2.96 14.33
CA LYS A 333 18.75 2.29 13.38
C LYS A 333 17.50 3.14 13.09
N LEU A 334 16.93 3.79 14.11
CA LEU A 334 15.82 4.73 13.95
C LEU A 334 16.19 5.93 13.08
N ARG A 335 17.32 6.59 13.36
CA ARG A 335 17.84 7.69 12.52
C ARG A 335 18.08 7.26 11.07
N ASN A 336 18.45 6.00 10.85
CA ASN A 336 18.64 5.42 9.52
C ASN A 336 17.35 4.82 8.92
N MET A 337 16.17 5.16 9.46
CA MET A 337 14.86 4.69 9.00
C MET A 337 14.75 3.15 8.93
N GLY A 338 15.41 2.47 9.86
CA GLY A 338 15.40 1.02 10.04
C GLY A 338 14.17 0.48 10.78
N TYR A 339 13.17 1.32 11.00
CA TYR A 339 11.85 0.96 11.49
C TYR A 339 10.78 1.53 10.57
N SER A 340 9.61 0.89 10.56
CA SER A 340 8.44 1.32 9.81
C SER A 340 7.22 1.42 10.72
N MET A 341 6.29 2.30 10.35
CA MET A 341 5.02 2.46 11.04
C MET A 341 3.86 2.19 10.08
N ALA A 342 2.89 1.41 10.54
CA ALA A 342 1.62 1.18 9.87
C ALA A 342 0.47 1.66 10.77
N ILE A 343 -0.51 2.34 10.20
CA ILE A 343 -1.86 2.48 10.77
C ILE A 343 -2.77 1.60 9.93
N VAL A 344 -3.67 0.85 10.54
CA VAL A 344 -4.62 -0.02 9.85
C VAL A 344 -5.99 0.12 10.50
N CYS A 345 -7.01 0.31 9.67
CA CYS A 345 -8.40 0.22 10.08
C CYS A 345 -9.22 -0.61 9.10
N SER A 346 -10.21 -1.34 9.63
CA SER A 346 -11.08 -2.23 8.85
C SER A 346 -12.48 -2.29 9.45
N SER A 347 -13.49 -2.33 8.59
CA SER A 347 -14.90 -2.46 8.97
C SER A 347 -15.29 -3.85 9.50
N SER A 348 -14.48 -4.87 9.22
CA SER A 348 -14.60 -6.22 9.79
C SER A 348 -13.23 -6.70 10.26
N VAL A 349 -13.12 -7.06 11.54
CA VAL A 349 -11.88 -7.53 12.16
C VAL A 349 -11.35 -8.84 11.55
N GLU A 350 -12.24 -9.71 11.08
CA GLU A 350 -11.89 -10.95 10.36
C GLU A 350 -12.04 -10.84 8.84
N GLY A 351 -12.19 -9.61 8.33
CA GLY A 351 -12.49 -9.34 6.92
C GLY A 351 -11.45 -9.88 5.94
N ALA A 352 -10.18 -9.90 6.33
CA ALA A 352 -9.10 -10.46 5.52
C ALA A 352 -9.20 -12.00 5.34
N SER A 353 -9.89 -12.69 6.26
CA SER A 353 -10.25 -14.11 6.13
C SER A 353 -11.53 -14.32 5.32
N PHE A 354 -12.14 -13.26 4.80
CA PHE A 354 -13.46 -13.20 4.18
C PHE A 354 -14.58 -13.63 5.13
N MET A 355 -14.47 -13.20 6.39
CA MET A 355 -15.48 -13.43 7.41
C MET A 355 -15.89 -12.09 8.01
N GLY A 356 -17.19 -11.89 8.17
CA GLY A 356 -17.74 -10.59 8.59
C GLY A 356 -19.20 -10.45 8.19
N ALA A 357 -19.77 -9.30 8.51
CA ALA A 357 -21.14 -8.96 8.13
C ALA A 357 -21.14 -7.88 7.04
N ILE A 358 -21.83 -8.17 5.94
CA ILE A 358 -22.05 -7.17 4.88
C ILE A 358 -22.83 -6.00 5.50
N GLY A 359 -22.38 -4.78 5.21
CA GLY A 359 -22.94 -3.55 5.77
C GLY A 359 -22.26 -3.07 7.06
N SER A 360 -21.41 -3.89 7.69
CA SER A 360 -20.53 -3.40 8.78
C SER A 360 -19.77 -2.19 8.30
N THR A 361 -19.90 -1.07 9.01
CA THR A 361 -19.37 0.21 8.58
C THR A 361 -18.62 0.89 9.72
N LEU A 362 -17.36 1.21 9.45
CA LEU A 362 -16.46 1.98 10.32
C LEU A 362 -16.22 3.34 9.67
N TRP A 363 -16.38 4.42 10.43
CA TRP A 363 -15.91 5.74 10.02
C TRP A 363 -14.76 6.13 10.91
N VAL A 364 -13.72 6.74 10.33
CA VAL A 364 -12.52 7.18 11.05
C VAL A 364 -12.15 8.59 10.63
N ASP A 365 -11.67 9.37 11.59
CA ASP A 365 -11.28 10.76 11.37
C ASP A 365 -10.17 11.22 12.33
N GLN A 366 -9.45 12.27 11.94
CA GLN A 366 -8.52 13.04 12.78
C GLN A 366 -7.48 12.19 13.52
N PHE A 367 -6.83 11.26 12.82
CA PHE A 367 -5.81 10.40 13.42
C PHE A 367 -4.55 11.20 13.77
N ARG A 368 -3.94 10.88 14.93
CA ARG A 368 -2.73 11.53 15.45
C ARG A 368 -1.74 10.49 15.95
N ILE A 369 -0.47 10.66 15.60
CA ILE A 369 0.62 9.91 16.23
C ILE A 369 1.51 10.90 16.95
N ALA A 370 1.53 10.83 18.29
CA ALA A 370 2.50 11.60 19.07
C ALA A 370 3.86 10.89 19.03
N CYS A 371 4.94 11.67 18.99
CA CYS A 371 6.29 11.17 18.74
C CYS A 371 7.28 11.73 19.75
N GLU A 372 8.19 10.88 20.23
CA GLU A 372 9.45 11.34 20.81
C GLU A 372 10.39 11.73 19.67
N LYS A 373 10.82 13.00 19.67
CA LYS A 373 11.92 13.47 18.80
C LYS A 373 13.24 12.99 19.39
N GLU A 374 14.07 12.39 18.56
CA GLU A 374 15.51 12.19 18.87
C GLU A 374 16.36 13.28 18.23
#